data_AF-A0A3R6KRC5-F1
#
_entry.id   AF-A0A3R6KRC5-F1
#
_cell.length_a   1.000
_cell.length_b   1.000
_cell.length_c   1.000
_cell.angle_alpha   90.00
_cell.angle_beta   90.00
_cell.angle_gamma   90.00
#
_symmetry.space_group_name_H-M   'P 1'
#
loop_
_entity.id
_entity.type
_entity.pdbx_description
1 polymer ?
#
loop_
_entity_poly.entity_id
_entity_poly.type
_entity_poly.pdbx_seq_one_letter_code
_entity_poly.pdbx_strand_id
1 'polypeptide(L)'
;MPLCNQRLLLEFPAGLIDPGETPVEAAKRELKEETGLNTEKVLFTIPGGYSSAGMTDEKVAIVGLLVSGNFYEMQGKEEIHPIRTNVNRLYAMVADGDSCSSRMQCLITGIHLARSAEFCKLCE
;
A
#
# COMPACT_ATOMS: atom_id res chain seq x y z
N MET A 1 -8.83 -12.73 -19.08
CA MET A 1 -9.14 -14.04 -18.48
C MET A 1 -9.68 -13.79 -17.08
N PRO A 2 -10.93 -14.16 -16.76
CA PRO A 2 -11.42 -14.05 -15.39
C PRO A 2 -11.07 -15.34 -14.64
N LEU A 3 -10.15 -15.25 -13.68
CA LEU A 3 -9.97 -16.30 -12.68
C LEU A 3 -10.97 -16.01 -11.56
N CYS A 4 -12.10 -16.71 -11.59
CA CYS A 4 -13.06 -16.74 -10.50
C CYS A 4 -12.58 -17.76 -9.44
N ASN A 5 -12.68 -17.38 -8.17
CA ASN A 5 -12.65 -18.21 -6.95
C ASN A 5 -11.37 -18.35 -6.08
N GLN A 6 -10.39 -17.46 -6.23
CA GLN A 6 -9.51 -17.05 -5.12
C GLN A 6 -9.68 -15.55 -4.94
N ARG A 7 -10.22 -15.10 -3.80
CA ARG A 7 -10.30 -13.67 -3.50
C ARG A 7 -8.90 -13.18 -3.16
N LEU A 8 -8.16 -12.72 -4.17
CA LEU A 8 -6.94 -11.96 -3.96
C LEU A 8 -7.33 -10.62 -3.32
N LEU A 9 -6.65 -10.26 -2.24
CA LEU A 9 -6.81 -8.97 -1.57
C LEU A 9 -5.79 -7.99 -2.17
N LEU A 10 -6.27 -6.85 -2.65
CA LEU A 10 -5.42 -5.78 -3.12
C LEU A 10 -4.89 -4.96 -1.93
N GLU A 11 -3.57 -4.93 -1.79
CA GLU A 11 -2.87 -4.31 -0.67
C GLU A 11 -1.55 -3.67 -1.14
N PHE A 12 -1.06 -2.69 -0.38
CA PHE A 12 0.31 -2.19 -0.52
C PHE A 12 1.31 -3.16 0.12
N PRO A 13 2.58 -3.16 -0.32
CA PRO A 13 3.62 -3.90 0.36
C PRO A 13 3.68 -3.56 1.85
N ALA A 14 3.67 -4.57 2.72
CA ALA A 14 3.56 -4.38 4.16
C ALA A 14 4.00 -5.61 4.95
N GLY A 15 4.60 -5.37 6.11
CA GLY A 15 4.92 -6.45 7.04
C GLY A 15 5.27 -5.91 8.42
N LEU A 16 5.67 -6.81 9.31
CA LEU A 16 6.00 -6.47 10.69
C LEU A 16 7.31 -5.70 10.76
N ILE A 17 7.39 -4.80 11.74
CA ILE A 17 8.64 -4.12 12.09
C ILE A 17 9.39 -5.04 13.04
N ASP A 18 10.56 -5.54 12.62
CA ASP A 18 11.36 -6.43 13.45
C ASP A 18 12.04 -5.67 14.61
N PRO A 19 12.43 -6.36 15.70
CA PRO A 19 13.13 -5.74 16.81
C PRO A 19 14.41 -5.02 16.35
N GLY A 20 14.45 -3.70 16.57
CA GLY A 20 15.58 -2.85 16.19
C GLY A 20 15.42 -2.17 14.83
N GLU A 21 14.38 -2.48 14.06
CA GLU A 21 14.06 -1.77 12.82
C GLU A 21 13.26 -0.48 13.10
N THR A 22 13.53 0.54 12.31
CA THR A 22 12.63 1.68 12.12
C THR A 22 11.53 1.31 11.12
N PRO A 23 10.36 2.00 11.12
CA PRO A 23 9.31 1.78 10.13
C PRO A 23 9.79 1.91 8.67
N VAL A 24 10.79 2.77 8.44
CA VAL A 24 11.38 2.97 7.11
C VAL A 24 12.25 1.79 6.69
N GLU A 25 13.00 1.20 7.62
CA GLU A 25 13.82 0.01 7.34
C GLU A 25 12.93 -1.20 7.02
N ALA A 26 11.92 -1.45 7.85
CA ALA A 26 10.92 -2.49 7.61
C ALA A 26 10.23 -2.30 6.25
N ALA A 27 9.71 -1.10 5.94
CA ALA A 27 9.04 -0.84 4.67
C ALA A 27 9.94 -1.07 3.43
N LYS A 28 11.24 -0.77 3.53
CA LYS A 28 12.20 -1.03 2.44
C LYS A 28 12.48 -2.52 2.28
N ARG A 29 12.62 -3.25 3.39
CA ARG A 29 12.82 -4.70 3.41
C ARG A 29 11.62 -5.42 2.80
N GLU A 30 10.42 -5.16 3.31
CA GLU A 30 9.18 -5.78 2.83
C GLU A 30 8.93 -5.47 1.35
N LEU A 31 9.09 -4.20 0.91
CA LEU A 31 9.00 -3.87 -0.51
C LEU A 31 9.94 -4.73 -1.38
N LYS A 32 11.17 -4.93 -0.92
CA LYS A 32 12.17 -5.71 -1.66
C LYS A 32 11.83 -7.19 -1.68
N GLU A 33 11.36 -7.74 -0.56
CA GLU A 33 10.97 -9.15 -0.44
C GLU A 33 9.72 -9.45 -1.26
N GLU A 34 8.70 -8.58 -1.22
CA GLU A 34 7.38 -8.80 -1.83
C GLU A 34 7.27 -8.38 -3.31
N THR A 35 8.17 -7.52 -3.79
CA THR A 35 8.06 -7.00 -5.16
C THR A 35 9.37 -7.03 -5.92
N GLY A 36 10.50 -7.15 -5.22
CA GLY A 36 11.81 -7.06 -5.80
C GLY A 36 12.27 -5.66 -6.20
N LEU A 37 11.44 -4.65 -6.02
CA LEU A 37 11.76 -3.27 -6.35
C LEU A 37 12.84 -2.70 -5.41
N ASN A 38 13.59 -1.73 -5.93
CA ASN A 38 14.58 -1.00 -5.15
C ASN A 38 13.97 0.32 -4.67
N THR A 39 14.37 0.76 -3.48
CA THR A 39 14.02 2.08 -2.96
C THR A 39 15.06 3.10 -3.39
N GLU A 40 14.62 4.15 -4.09
CA GLU A 40 15.45 5.29 -4.49
C GLU A 40 15.46 6.38 -3.43
N LYS A 41 14.27 6.69 -2.88
CA LYS A 41 14.11 7.80 -1.93
C LYS A 41 12.93 7.56 -0.99
N VAL A 42 13.12 7.95 0.27
CA VAL A 42 12.01 8.09 1.22
C VAL A 42 11.37 9.46 1.03
N LEU A 43 10.09 9.48 0.68
CA LEU A 43 9.32 10.70 0.43
C LEU A 43 8.71 11.26 1.71
N PHE A 44 8.13 10.38 2.53
CA PHE A 44 7.54 10.74 3.81
C PHE A 44 7.38 9.52 4.72
N THR A 45 7.15 9.78 6.00
CA THR A 45 6.80 8.78 7.01
C THR A 45 5.71 9.32 7.90
N ILE A 46 4.67 8.51 8.12
CA ILE A 46 3.61 8.77 9.08
C ILE A 46 3.80 7.75 10.22
N PRO A 47 4.01 8.20 11.47
CA PRO A 47 4.48 7.37 12.58
C PRO A 47 3.49 6.27 13.02
N GLY A 48 2.27 6.31 12.51
CA GLY A 48 1.34 5.20 12.53
C GLY A 48 0.11 5.41 13.38
N GLY A 49 -1.02 4.87 12.89
CA GLY A 49 -2.32 4.90 13.55
C GLY A 49 -2.75 3.50 13.97
N TYR A 50 -3.63 3.41 14.97
CA TYR A 50 -4.20 2.12 15.38
C TYR A 50 -5.19 1.61 14.33
N SER A 51 -5.09 0.33 13.97
CA SER A 51 -5.96 -0.28 12.94
C SER A 51 -7.43 -0.35 13.36
N SER A 52 -7.69 -0.63 14.64
CA SER A 52 -9.04 -0.69 15.21
C SER A 52 -9.01 -0.38 16.70
N ALA A 53 -9.24 0.89 17.02
CA ALA A 53 -9.24 1.38 18.39
C ALA A 53 -10.31 0.64 19.22
N GLY A 54 -9.87 0.05 20.34
CA GLY A 54 -10.73 -0.75 21.23
C GLY A 54 -10.73 -2.26 20.94
N MET A 55 -10.17 -2.71 19.81
CA MET A 55 -10.07 -4.13 19.46
C MET A 55 -8.62 -4.63 19.44
N THR A 56 -7.68 -3.83 18.92
CA THR A 56 -6.28 -4.22 18.78
C THR A 56 -5.35 -3.05 19.10
N ASP A 57 -4.17 -3.37 19.62
CA ASP A 57 -3.05 -2.45 19.78
C ASP A 57 -2.15 -2.37 18.53
N GLU A 58 -2.50 -3.11 17.47
CA GLU A 58 -1.87 -3.03 16.16
C GLU A 58 -1.83 -1.57 15.66
N LYS A 59 -0.61 -1.11 15.36
CA LYS A 59 -0.34 0.18 14.74
C LYS A 59 0.26 -0.02 13.37
N VAL A 60 -0.21 0.74 12.40
CA VAL A 60 0.32 0.73 11.04
C VAL A 60 0.95 2.07 10.74
N ALA A 61 2.27 2.07 10.54
CA ALA A 61 3.01 3.19 9.99
C ALA A 61 2.88 3.23 8.46
N ILE A 62 2.88 4.42 7.87
CA ILE A 62 2.82 4.59 6.41
C ILE A 62 4.11 5.24 5.94
N VAL A 63 4.79 4.60 4.99
CA VAL A 63 6.03 5.12 4.41
C VAL A 63 5.84 5.31 2.91
N GLY A 64 6.04 6.55 2.44
CA GLY A 64 6.03 6.86 1.01
C GLY A 64 7.42 6.64 0.43
N LEU A 65 7.54 5.76 -0.58
CA LEU A 65 8.79 5.45 -1.24
C LEU A 65 8.74 5.80 -2.73
N LEU A 66 9.81 6.42 -3.23
CA LEU A 66 10.13 6.43 -4.66
C LEU A 66 10.89 5.15 -4.99
N VAL A 67 10.42 4.40 -5.96
CA VAL A 67 10.91 3.05 -6.27
C VAL A 67 11.33 2.90 -7.73
N SER A 68 12.24 1.97 -7.99
CA SER A 68 12.71 1.63 -9.33
C SER A 68 12.89 0.11 -9.50
N GLY A 69 13.18 -0.32 -10.73
CA GLY A 69 13.43 -1.72 -11.07
C GLY A 69 12.22 -2.44 -11.67
N ASN A 70 12.36 -3.75 -11.82
CA ASN A 70 11.36 -4.66 -12.36
C ASN A 70 10.94 -5.69 -11.31
N PHE A 71 9.72 -6.19 -11.41
CA PHE A 71 9.31 -7.34 -10.62
C PHE A 71 10.15 -8.57 -10.99
N TYR A 72 10.49 -9.39 -10.02
CA TYR A 72 11.08 -10.71 -10.24
C TYR A 72 10.29 -11.76 -9.46
N GLU A 73 10.45 -13.03 -9.84
CA GLU A 73 9.82 -14.14 -9.12
C GLU A 73 10.30 -14.19 -7.67
N MET A 74 9.35 -14.09 -6.75
CA MET A 74 9.63 -14.13 -5.32
C MET A 74 10.01 -15.53 -4.84
N GLN A 75 10.86 -15.57 -3.82
CA GLN A 75 11.01 -16.70 -2.92
C GLN A 75 10.42 -16.28 -1.57
N GLY A 76 9.25 -16.80 -1.22
CA GLY A 76 8.54 -16.40 -0.01
C GLY A 76 7.54 -17.46 0.46
N LYS A 77 7.11 -17.37 1.72
CA LYS A 77 6.05 -18.22 2.29
C LYS A 77 4.65 -17.81 1.85
N GLU A 78 4.50 -16.57 1.38
CA GLU A 78 3.23 -15.96 1.02
C GLU A 78 3.03 -15.93 -0.50
N GLU A 79 1.77 -16.04 -0.92
CA GLU A 79 1.39 -15.97 -2.33
C GLU A 79 1.06 -14.51 -2.70
N ILE A 80 2.05 -13.80 -3.25
CA ILE A 80 1.94 -12.39 -3.63
C ILE A 80 2.13 -12.23 -5.14
N HIS A 81 1.23 -11.46 -5.77
CA HIS A 81 1.22 -11.18 -7.20
C HIS A 81 1.38 -9.68 -7.45
N PRO A 82 2.62 -9.16 -7.59
CA PRO A 82 2.84 -7.72 -7.69
C PRO A 82 2.29 -7.14 -8.99
N ILE A 83 1.52 -6.07 -8.89
CA ILE A 83 0.99 -5.31 -10.03
C ILE A 83 1.57 -3.91 -10.06
N ARG A 84 1.88 -3.41 -11.26
CA ARG A 84 2.24 -2.00 -11.49
C ARG A 84 1.10 -1.31 -12.21
N THR A 85 0.60 -0.24 -11.62
CA THR A 85 -0.52 0.53 -12.19
C THR A 85 -0.38 2.01 -11.85
N ASN A 86 -1.22 2.85 -12.45
CA ASN A 86 -1.33 4.26 -12.11
C ASN A 86 -2.49 4.49 -11.12
N VAL A 87 -2.46 5.64 -10.44
CA VAL A 87 -3.46 6.01 -9.42
C VAL A 87 -4.89 5.99 -9.95
N ASN A 88 -5.13 6.39 -11.20
CA ASN A 88 -6.48 6.45 -11.76
C ASN A 88 -7.05 5.03 -11.96
N ARG A 89 -6.25 4.10 -12.47
CA ARG A 89 -6.64 2.70 -12.62
C ARG A 89 -6.78 2.01 -11.26
N LEU A 90 -5.90 2.31 -10.31
CA LEU A 90 -6.00 1.79 -8.94
C LEU A 90 -7.29 2.27 -8.25
N TYR A 91 -7.66 3.53 -8.44
CA TYR A 91 -8.94 4.06 -7.95
C TYR A 91 -10.14 3.35 -8.57
N ALA A 92 -10.14 3.08 -9.88
CA ALA A 92 -11.21 2.32 -10.54
C ALA A 92 -11.37 0.92 -9.90
N MET A 93 -10.26 0.20 -9.66
CA MET A 93 -10.29 -1.11 -8.98
C MET A 93 -10.90 -1.02 -7.58
N VAL A 94 -10.48 -0.02 -6.79
CA VAL A 94 -11.03 0.22 -5.44
C VAL A 94 -12.52 0.59 -5.49
N ALA A 95 -12.95 1.39 -6.48
CA ALA A 95 -14.32 1.86 -6.61
C ALA A 95 -15.28 0.78 -7.14
N ASP A 96 -14.81 -0.11 -8.00
CA ASP A 96 -15.61 -1.21 -8.58
C ASP A 96 -15.89 -2.35 -7.59
N GLY A 97 -15.34 -2.27 -6.38
CA GLY A 97 -15.59 -3.24 -5.31
C GLY A 97 -14.67 -4.46 -5.37
N ASP A 98 -13.49 -4.35 -6.00
CA ASP A 98 -12.45 -5.34 -5.82
C ASP A 98 -12.13 -5.49 -4.32
N SER A 99 -11.82 -6.72 -3.89
CA SER A 99 -11.41 -6.97 -2.51
C SER A 99 -10.09 -6.23 -2.26
N CYS A 100 -10.13 -5.06 -1.61
CA CYS A 100 -8.97 -4.27 -1.23
C CYS A 100 -8.92 -4.04 0.27
N SER A 101 -7.73 -3.82 0.83
CA SER A 101 -7.60 -3.51 2.24
C SER A 101 -8.12 -2.10 2.56
N SER A 102 -8.64 -1.91 3.78
CA SER A 102 -9.15 -0.61 4.23
C SER A 102 -8.09 0.50 4.15
N ARG A 103 -6.83 0.16 4.38
CA ARG A 103 -5.67 1.04 4.24
C ARG A 103 -5.52 1.55 2.81
N MET A 104 -5.65 0.64 1.85
CA MET A 104 -5.61 1.00 0.43
C MET A 104 -6.80 1.87 0.04
N GLN A 105 -8.01 1.49 0.46
CA GLN A 105 -9.22 2.24 0.17
C GLN A 105 -9.13 3.69 0.68
N CYS A 106 -8.70 3.88 1.94
CA CYS A 106 -8.54 5.21 2.53
C CYS A 106 -7.49 6.05 1.80
N LEU A 107 -6.29 5.50 1.54
CA LEU A 107 -5.21 6.26 0.89
C LEU A 107 -5.58 6.66 -0.55
N ILE A 108 -6.10 5.72 -1.34
CA ILE A 108 -6.42 5.96 -2.74
C ILE A 108 -7.61 6.91 -2.90
N THR A 109 -8.62 6.81 -2.02
CA THR A 109 -9.73 7.76 -2.00
C THR A 109 -9.23 9.16 -1.65
N GLY A 110 -8.35 9.30 -0.65
CA GLY A 110 -7.75 10.59 -0.28
C GLY A 110 -6.94 11.22 -1.41
N ILE A 111 -6.10 10.44 -2.10
CA ILE A 111 -5.33 10.92 -3.26
C ILE A 111 -6.27 11.32 -4.41
N HIS A 112 -7.33 10.55 -4.66
CA HIS A 112 -8.31 10.89 -5.70
C HIS A 112 -9.01 12.23 -5.40
N LEU A 113 -9.48 12.41 -4.16
CA LEU A 113 -10.13 13.65 -3.73
C LEU A 113 -9.19 14.84 -3.84
N ALA A 114 -7.95 14.73 -3.35
CA ALA A 114 -6.95 15.80 -3.41
C ALA A 114 -6.57 16.22 -4.84
N ARG A 115 -6.79 15.35 -5.84
CA ARG A 115 -6.56 15.64 -7.26
C ARG A 115 -7.83 16.12 -7.98
N SER A 116 -8.99 16.08 -7.33
CA SER A 116 -10.25 16.52 -7.92
C SER A 116 -10.42 18.02 -7.75
N ALA A 117 -10.80 18.71 -8.84
CA ALA A 117 -10.96 20.17 -8.85
C ALA A 117 -12.07 20.67 -7.90
N GLU A 118 -12.98 19.80 -7.48
CA GLU A 118 -14.05 20.15 -6.55
C GLU A 118 -13.56 20.19 -5.09
N PHE A 119 -12.66 19.29 -4.70
CA PHE A 119 -12.12 19.29 -3.34
C PHE A 119 -11.21 20.50 -3.09
N CYS A 120 -10.44 20.93 -4.10
CA CYS A 120 -9.61 22.14 -3.98
C CYS A 120 -10.43 23.40 -3.64
N LYS A 121 -11.72 23.45 -3.99
CA LYS A 121 -12.61 24.58 -3.68
C LYS A 121 -13.17 24.56 -2.25
N LEU A 122 -13.04 23.44 -1.53
CA LEU A 122 -13.52 23.28 -0.14
C LEU A 122 -12.43 23.61 0.90
N CYS A 123 -11.21 23.89 0.45
CA CYS A 123 -10.07 24.22 1.32
C CYS A 123 -9.85 25.74 1.48
N GLU A 124 -10.82 26.57 1.05
CA GLU A 124 -10.89 28.01 1.31
C GLU A 124 -11.85 28.31 2.48
#